data_AF-A0A7V3CXS5-F1
#
_entry.id   AF-A0A7V3CXS5-F1
#
_cell.length_a   1.000
_cell.length_b   1.000
_cell.length_c   1.000
_cell.angle_alpha   90.00
_cell.angle_beta   90.00
_cell.angle_gamma   90.00
#
_symmetry.space_group_name_H-M   'P 1'
#
loop_
_entity.id
_entity.type
_entity.pdbx_description
1 polymer ?
#
loop_
_entity_poly.entity_id
_entity_poly.type
_entity_poly.pdbx_seq_one_letter_code
_entity_poly.pdbx_strand_id
1 'polypeptide(L)' 'MQDFINQALLQAKKSPMVAQYGAVLVHRNRIISKGYNTYKTPISTLNKHCVL' A
#
# COMPACT_ATOMS: atom_id res chain seq x y z
N MET A 1 7.68 -6.58 -16.30
CA MET A 1 8.21 -6.68 -14.92
C MET A 1 8.43 -5.29 -14.30
N GLN A 2 9.09 -4.34 -14.99
CA GLN A 2 9.15 -2.92 -14.59
C GLN A 2 7.78 -2.31 -14.24
N ASP A 3 6.73 -2.65 -15.01
CA ASP A 3 5.39 -2.08 -14.81
C ASP A 3 4.75 -2.42 -13.46
N PHE A 4 5.01 -3.59 -12.88
CA PHE A 4 4.44 -3.96 -11.58
C PHE A 4 5.11 -3.16 -10.45
N ILE A 5 6.42 -2.95 -10.54
CA ILE A 5 7.17 -2.14 -9.59
C ILE A 5 6.69 -0.68 -9.65
N ASN A 6 6.54 -0.12 -10.86
CA ASN A 6 6.01 1.24 -11.04
C ASN A 6 4.59 1.37 -10.46
N GLN A 7 3.74 0.36 -10.65
CA GLN A 7 2.39 0.34 -10.07
C GLN A 7 2.41 0.26 -8.54
N ALA A 8 3.34 -0.49 -7.95
CA ALA A 8 3.53 -0.53 -6.50
C ALA A 8 4.02 0.82 -5.94
N LEU A 9 4.99 1.45 -6.61
CA LEU A 9 5.47 2.79 -6.24
C LEU A 9 4.37 3.85 -6.35
N LEU A 10 3.50 3.76 -7.37
CA LEU A 10 2.34 4.64 -7.49
C LEU A 10 1.33 4.44 -6.35
N GLN A 11 1.17 3.24 -5.80
CA GLN A 11 0.37 3.06 -4.60
C GLN A 11 1.07 3.60 -3.36
N ALA A 12 2.38 3.37 -3.21
CA ALA A 12 3.16 3.86 -2.07
C ALA A 12 2.98 5.37 -1.87
N LYS A 13 3.01 6.16 -2.97
CA LYS A 13 2.81 7.61 -2.94
C LYS A 13 1.45 8.07 -2.39
N LYS A 14 0.45 7.19 -2.33
CA LYS A 14 -0.87 7.50 -1.75
C LYS A 14 -0.92 7.33 -0.23
N SER A 15 0.12 6.71 0.34
CA SER A 15 0.18 6.47 1.78
C SER A 15 0.25 7.79 2.56
N PRO A 16 -0.62 7.97 3.57
CA PRO A 16 -0.56 9.13 4.47
C PRO A 16 0.54 9.00 5.55
N MET A 17 1.38 7.97 5.48
CA MET A 17 2.42 7.66 6.46
C MET A 17 3.78 8.22 6.03
N VAL A 18 4.68 8.44 7.00
CA VAL A 18 6.06 8.91 6.74
C VAL A 18 6.85 7.85 5.96
N ALA A 19 6.75 6.59 6.38
CA ALA A 19 7.26 5.46 5.61
C ALA A 19 6.15 4.99 4.65
N GLN A 20 6.39 5.15 3.35
CA GLN A 20 5.41 4.88 2.31
C GLN A 20 5.66 3.50 1.68
N TYR A 21 4.68 2.62 1.78
CA TYR A 21 4.73 1.28 1.20
C TYR A 21 3.53 1.07 0.28
N GLY A 22 3.78 0.41 -0.84
CA GLY A 22 2.76 0.03 -1.81
C GLY A 22 2.94 -1.42 -2.20
N ALA A 23 1.82 -2.11 -2.41
CA ALA A 23 1.78 -3.50 -2.81
C ALA A 23 0.90 -3.70 -4.03
N VAL A 24 1.29 -4.65 -4.87
CA VAL A 24 0.48 -5.16 -5.99
C VAL A 24 0.46 -6.68 -5.92
N LEU A 25 -0.73 -7.26 -6.00
CA LEU A 25 -0.91 -8.72 -6.11
C LEU A 25 -1.05 -9.08 -7.58
N VAL A 26 -0.15 -9.93 -8.07
CA VAL A 26 -0.08 -10.33 -9.47
C VAL A 26 -0.42 -11.80 -9.62
N HIS A 27 -1.35 -12.12 -10.52
CA HIS A 27 -1.67 -13.49 -10.91
C HIS A 27 -1.76 -13.58 -12.43
N ARG A 28 -1.03 -14.54 -13.02
CA ARG A 28 -0.95 -14.75 -14.48
C ARG A 28 -0.64 -13.45 -15.24
N ASN A 29 0.39 -12.72 -14.77
CA ASN A 29 0.85 -11.45 -15.34
C ASN A 29 -0.20 -10.32 -15.36
N ARG A 30 -1.25 -10.42 -14.56
CA ARG A 30 -2.26 -9.37 -14.36
C ARG A 30 -2.28 -8.95 -12.91
N ILE A 31 -2.42 -7.64 -12.67
CA ILE A 31 -2.62 -7.13 -11.32
C ILE A 31 -4.07 -7.39 -10.92
N ILE A 32 -4.28 -8.17 -9.87
CA ILE A 32 -5.60 -8.54 -9.35
C ILE A 32 -5.98 -7.74 -8.10
N SER A 33 -5.00 -7.18 -7.39
CA SER A 33 -5.24 -6.28 -6.26
C SER A 33 -4.07 -5.30 -6.07
N LYS A 34 -4.35 -4.17 -5.44
CA LYS A 34 -3.40 -3.08 -5.17
C LYS A 34 -3.70 -2.49 -3.80
N GLY A 35 -2.66 -2.12 -3.06
CA GLY A 35 -2.80 -1.53 -1.72
C GLY A 35 -1.63 -0.63 -1.36
N TYR A 36 -1.83 0.16 -0.31
CA TYR A 36 -0.79 0.98 0.31
C TYR A 36 -0.99 0.99 1.81
N ASN A 37 0.08 1.23 2.55
CA ASN A 37 -0.01 1.21 4.00
C ASN A 37 -0.83 2.40 4.51
N THR A 38 -1.70 2.12 5.46
CA THR A 38 -2.52 3.15 6.12
C THR A 38 -2.69 2.81 7.60
N TYR A 39 -3.16 3.80 8.37
CA TYR A 39 -3.49 3.60 9.76
C TYR A 39 -4.85 2.90 9.87
N LYS A 40 -4.88 1.74 10.53
CA LYS A 40 -6.12 1.00 10.79
C LYS A 40 -6.70 1.41 12.13
N THR A 41 -7.35 2.57 12.22
CA THR A 41 -8.44 2.94 13.17
C THR A 41 -8.68 4.46 13.27
N PRO A 42 -9.90 4.89 13.66
CA PRO A 42 -10.27 6.30 13.71
C PRO A 42 -9.72 6.98 14.97
N ILE A 43 -8.73 7.88 14.79
CA ILE A 43 -8.35 9.06 15.60
C ILE A 43 -8.15 8.92 17.14
N SER A 44 -8.63 7.88 17.83
CA SER A 44 -8.83 7.86 19.29
C SER A 44 -8.06 6.78 20.06
N THR A 45 -7.34 5.87 19.40
CA THR A 45 -6.50 4.88 20.10
C THR A 45 -5.02 5.24 19.98
N LEU A 46 -4.33 5.36 21.11
CA LEU A 46 -2.90 5.64 21.25
C LEU A 46 -1.98 4.74 20.40
N ASN A 47 -2.50 3.61 19.90
CA ASN A 47 -1.76 2.64 19.09
C ASN A 47 -2.16 2.75 17.62
N LYS A 48 -1.27 3.36 16.82
CA LYS A 48 -1.38 3.40 15.36
C LYS A 48 -0.97 2.05 14.79
N HIS A 49 -1.94 1.19 14.47
CA HIS A 49 -1.65 -0.08 13.79
C HIS A 49 -1.43 0.15 12.29
N CYS A 50 -0.22 -0.14 11.83
CA CYS A 50 0.13 -0.13 10.40
C CYS A 50 -0.39 -1.40 9.74
N VAL A 51 -1.12 -1.27 8.64
CA VAL A 51 -1.58 -2.41 7.83
C VAL A 51 -1.32 -2.15 6.36
N LEU A 52 -1.13 -3.23 5.60
CA LEU A 52 -0.94 -3.26 4.15
C LEU A 52 -1.96 -4.22 3.53
#